data_AF-A0A7X8R8L8-F1
#
_entry.id   AF-A0A7X8R8L8-F1
#
_cell.length_a   1.000
_cell.length_b   1.000
_cell.length_c   1.000
_cell.angle_alpha   90.00
_cell.angle_beta   90.00
_cell.angle_gamma   90.00
#
_symmetry.space_group_name_H-M   'P 1'
#
loop_
_entity.id
_entity.type
_entity.pdbx_description
1 polymer ?
#
loop_
_entity_poly.entity_id
_entity_poly.type
_entity_poly.pdbx_seq_one_letter_code
_entity_poly.pdbx_strand_id
1 'polypeptide(L)'
;MALTRESFREEISKSSTFSNIFNKCSPDLQELLINLAVELSPYSCNEEGYVKNMTETSVRFEKPYLTGRKRQNYCMLTLRPKQKYIIVDVRTDGRPISSEILIPKNLGNRYNGGFEWHCFIIEDEREIEEAVRLVSKFYKG
;
A
#
# COMPACT_ATOMS: atom_id res chain seq x y z
N MET A 1 -2.89 12.47 9.24
CA MET A 1 -2.14 12.07 10.45
C MET A 1 -1.40 10.79 10.15
N ALA A 2 -0.17 10.64 10.65
CA ALA A 2 0.52 9.35 10.60
C ALA A 2 -0.27 8.30 11.40
N LEU A 3 -0.39 7.10 10.87
CA LEU A 3 -0.97 5.96 11.55
C LEU A 3 -0.07 5.54 12.70
N THR A 4 -0.69 5.21 13.84
CA THR A 4 -0.07 4.40 14.88
C THR A 4 -0.45 2.93 14.69
N ARG A 5 0.30 2.01 15.30
CA ARG A 5 -0.02 0.58 15.27
C ARG A 5 -1.39 0.31 15.88
N GLU A 6 -1.70 0.98 16.99
CA GLU A 6 -2.97 0.88 17.71
C GLU A 6 -4.13 1.40 16.85
N SER A 7 -4.01 2.60 16.29
CA SER A 7 -5.07 3.19 15.45
C SER A 7 -5.32 2.35 14.20
N PHE A 8 -4.26 1.77 13.61
CA PHE A 8 -4.41 0.94 12.42
C PHE A 8 -5.07 -0.41 12.74
N ARG A 9 -4.74 -1.04 13.88
CA ARG A 9 -5.43 -2.25 14.36
C ARG A 9 -6.89 -1.99 14.65
N GLU A 10 -7.22 -0.84 15.26
CA GLU A 10 -8.60 -0.42 15.46
C GLU A 10 -9.34 -0.26 14.12
N GLU A 11 -8.70 0.34 13.14
CA GLU A 11 -9.28 0.51 11.81
C GLU A 11 -9.55 -0.83 11.10
N ILE A 12 -8.60 -1.77 11.18
CA ILE A 12 -8.77 -3.15 10.68
C ILE A 12 -10.00 -3.79 11.32
N SER A 13 -10.19 -3.63 12.64
CA SER A 13 -11.31 -4.24 13.37
C SER A 13 -12.69 -3.71 12.94
N LYS A 14 -12.75 -2.47 12.45
CA LYS A 14 -13.98 -1.85 11.92
C LYS A 14 -14.42 -2.44 10.58
N SER A 15 -13.51 -3.09 9.86
CA SER A 15 -13.80 -3.84 8.63
C SER A 15 -13.90 -5.34 8.93
N SER A 16 -15.12 -5.88 8.98
CA SER A 16 -15.33 -7.31 9.21
C SER A 16 -14.63 -8.18 8.14
N THR A 17 -14.69 -7.77 6.86
CA THR A 17 -14.02 -8.47 5.76
C THR A 17 -12.50 -8.45 5.90
N PHE A 18 -11.91 -7.29 6.15
CA PHE A 18 -10.45 -7.16 6.27
C PHE A 18 -9.96 -7.87 7.53
N SER A 19 -10.62 -7.66 8.67
CA SER A 19 -10.31 -8.32 9.94
C SER A 19 -10.31 -9.85 9.81
N ASN A 20 -11.33 -10.42 9.16
CA ASN A 20 -11.41 -11.87 8.94
C ASN A 20 -10.27 -12.43 8.09
N ILE A 21 -9.71 -11.65 7.17
CA ILE A 21 -8.60 -12.06 6.32
C ILE A 21 -7.27 -11.84 7.03
N PHE A 22 -7.11 -10.68 7.68
CA PHE A 22 -5.96 -10.36 8.52
C PHE A 22 -5.74 -11.43 9.60
N ASN A 23 -6.80 -11.86 10.28
CA ASN A 23 -6.73 -12.91 11.31
C ASN A 23 -6.41 -14.31 10.75
N LYS A 24 -6.50 -14.52 9.42
CA LYS A 24 -6.05 -15.76 8.76
C LYS A 24 -4.59 -15.71 8.32
N CYS A 25 -3.95 -14.53 8.34
CA CYS A 25 -2.54 -14.39 8.06
C CYS A 25 -1.69 -14.94 9.22
N SER A 26 -0.45 -15.36 8.94
CA SER A 26 0.52 -15.65 9.99
C SER A 26 0.81 -14.39 10.82
N PRO A 27 1.24 -14.53 12.09
CA PRO A 27 1.67 -13.40 12.91
C PRO A 27 2.69 -12.51 12.21
N ASP A 28 3.67 -13.10 11.52
CA ASP A 28 4.71 -12.34 10.80
C ASP A 28 4.12 -11.50 9.66
N LEU A 29 3.16 -12.02 8.89
CA LEU A 29 2.53 -11.26 7.81
C LEU A 29 1.60 -10.16 8.36
N GLN A 30 0.98 -10.39 9.51
CA GLN A 30 0.19 -9.38 10.21
C GLN A 30 1.08 -8.21 10.66
N GLU A 31 2.23 -8.52 11.27
CA GLU A 31 3.21 -7.54 11.72
C GLU A 31 3.85 -6.78 10.55
N LEU A 32 4.22 -7.50 9.48
CA LEU A 32 4.74 -6.92 8.25
C LEU A 32 3.79 -5.88 7.65
N LEU A 33 2.49 -6.18 7.60
CA LEU A 33 1.49 -5.23 7.10
C LEU A 33 1.40 -4.00 8.00
N ILE A 34 1.35 -4.19 9.32
CA ILE A 34 1.24 -3.09 10.27
C ILE A 34 2.45 -2.17 10.15
N ASN A 35 3.66 -2.73 10.16
CA ASN A 35 4.89 -1.96 10.06
C ASN A 35 4.97 -1.21 8.73
N LEU A 36 4.70 -1.88 7.61
CA LEU A 36 4.67 -1.24 6.30
C LEU A 36 3.62 -0.11 6.23
N ALA A 37 2.42 -0.32 6.76
CA ALA A 37 1.36 0.68 6.73
C ALA A 37 1.68 1.91 7.60
N VAL A 38 2.24 1.69 8.80
CA VAL A 38 2.67 2.77 9.69
C VAL A 38 3.77 3.60 9.05
N GLU A 39 4.79 2.97 8.48
CA GLU A 39 5.93 3.66 7.84
C GLU A 39 5.53 4.42 6.56
N LEU A 40 4.52 3.94 5.82
CA LEU A 40 4.00 4.63 4.64
C LEU A 40 3.05 5.78 4.97
N SER A 41 2.36 5.71 6.11
CA SER A 41 1.32 6.68 6.49
C SER A 41 1.75 8.15 6.50
N PRO A 42 3.00 8.55 6.87
CA PRO A 42 3.39 9.96 6.88
C PRO A 42 3.42 10.59 5.49
N TYR A 43 3.55 9.77 4.44
CA TYR A 43 3.55 10.24 3.05
C TYR A 43 2.15 10.43 2.49
N SER A 44 1.15 9.86 3.16
CA SER A 44 -0.23 9.91 2.73
C SER A 44 -0.95 11.18 3.19
N CYS A 45 -1.92 11.60 2.38
CA CYS A 45 -2.88 12.65 2.68
C CYS A 45 -4.31 12.08 2.78
N ASN A 46 -4.46 10.80 3.16
CA ASN A 46 -5.76 10.25 3.52
C ASN A 46 -6.47 11.18 4.51
N GLU A 47 -7.63 11.70 4.12
CA GLU A 47 -8.56 12.41 5.01
C GLU A 47 -9.49 11.43 5.74
N GLU A 48 -9.79 10.31 5.09
CA GLU A 48 -10.58 9.20 5.65
C GLU A 48 -9.68 8.03 6.10
N GLY A 49 -10.30 6.91 6.50
CA GLY A 49 -9.59 5.66 6.78
C GLY A 49 -8.80 5.10 5.58
N TYR A 50 -7.75 4.35 5.90
CA TYR A 50 -6.88 3.60 4.99
C TYR A 50 -7.45 2.22 4.61
N VAL A 51 -8.21 1.58 5.50
CA VAL A 51 -8.87 0.29 5.26
C VAL A 51 -10.19 0.53 4.56
N LYS A 52 -10.29 0.11 3.31
CA LYS A 52 -11.54 0.20 2.53
C LYS A 52 -12.17 -1.18 2.40
N ASN A 53 -13.48 -1.28 2.63
CA ASN A 53 -14.27 -2.47 2.35
C ASN A 53 -14.41 -2.66 0.83
N MET A 54 -13.37 -3.17 0.18
CA MET A 54 -13.42 -3.60 -1.21
C MET A 54 -13.48 -5.12 -1.30
N THR A 55 -13.80 -5.64 -2.49
CA THR A 55 -13.67 -7.07 -2.81
C THR A 55 -12.24 -7.57 -2.60
N GLU A 56 -11.26 -6.67 -2.68
CA GLU A 56 -9.86 -6.93 -2.37
C GLU A 56 -9.51 -6.37 -0.98
N THR A 57 -8.78 -7.14 -0.19
CA THR A 57 -8.25 -6.69 1.11
C THR A 57 -7.06 -5.79 0.92
N SER A 58 -7.36 -4.52 0.66
CA SER A 58 -6.37 -3.52 0.33
C SER A 58 -6.39 -2.36 1.32
N VAL A 59 -5.22 -2.02 1.84
CA VAL A 59 -4.95 -0.75 2.53
C VAL A 59 -4.62 0.27 1.47
N ARG A 60 -5.23 1.46 1.51
CA ARG A 60 -5.06 2.50 0.49
C ARG A 60 -4.43 3.75 1.09
N PHE A 61 -3.34 4.19 0.46
CA PHE A 61 -2.68 5.47 0.73
C PHE A 61 -2.95 6.45 -0.40
N GLU A 62 -3.46 7.62 -0.07
CA GLU A 62 -3.91 8.64 -1.01
C GLU A 62 -2.99 9.86 -1.01
N LYS A 63 -2.70 10.45 -2.17
CA LYS A 63 -2.01 11.74 -2.27
C LYS A 63 -2.62 12.60 -3.36
N PRO A 64 -2.84 13.91 -3.15
CA PRO A 64 -3.18 14.81 -4.24
C PRO A 64 -2.13 14.73 -5.36
N TYR A 65 -2.59 14.48 -6.58
CA TYR A 65 -1.78 14.56 -7.80
C TYR A 65 -2.19 15.79 -8.59
N LEU A 66 -1.20 16.56 -9.01
CA LEU A 66 -1.38 17.73 -9.89
C LEU A 66 -1.60 17.31 -11.36
N THR A 67 -1.27 16.06 -11.71
CA THR A 67 -1.30 15.53 -13.07
C THR A 67 -2.03 14.18 -13.14
N GLY A 68 -2.72 13.91 -14.26
CA GLY A 68 -3.41 12.64 -14.53
C GLY A 68 -4.94 12.73 -14.61
N ARG A 69 -5.62 11.60 -14.90
CA ARG A 69 -7.10 11.56 -15.05
C ARG A 69 -7.84 11.77 -13.73
N LYS A 70 -7.26 11.32 -12.62
CA LYS A 70 -7.72 11.63 -11.27
C LYS A 70 -6.66 12.40 -10.50
N ARG A 71 -7.12 13.44 -9.80
CA ARG A 71 -6.31 14.28 -8.89
C ARG A 71 -5.92 13.58 -7.58
N GLN A 72 -6.18 12.29 -7.45
CA GLN A 72 -5.78 11.47 -6.31
C GLN A 72 -4.92 10.30 -6.81
N ASN A 73 -3.71 10.20 -6.27
CA ASN A 73 -2.82 9.06 -6.40
C ASN A 73 -3.13 8.03 -5.34
N TYR A 74 -3.06 6.76 -5.69
CA TYR A 74 -3.27 5.66 -4.75
C TYR A 74 -2.11 4.69 -4.77
N CYS A 75 -1.80 4.17 -3.59
CA CYS A 75 -0.90 3.06 -3.35
C CYS A 75 -1.73 2.03 -2.59
N MET A 76 -1.70 0.79 -3.04
CA MET A 76 -2.53 -0.27 -2.49
C MET A 76 -1.64 -1.37 -1.91
N LEU A 77 -1.87 -1.71 -0.65
CA LEU A 77 -1.24 -2.86 0.01
C LEU A 77 -2.26 -3.98 0.09
N THR A 78 -2.09 -5.05 -0.68
CA THR A 78 -3.02 -6.18 -0.71
C THR A 78 -2.40 -7.41 -0.06
N LEU A 79 -3.03 -7.90 1.01
CA LEU A 79 -2.61 -9.15 1.67
C LEU A 79 -2.82 -10.38 0.77
N ARG A 80 -1.84 -11.29 0.77
CA ARG A 80 -1.94 -12.64 0.18
C ARG A 80 -1.66 -13.70 1.24
N PRO A 81 -2.65 -14.06 2.09
CA PRO A 81 -2.43 -14.93 3.25
C PRO A 81 -1.85 -16.31 2.89
N LYS A 82 -2.32 -16.92 1.79
CA LYS A 82 -1.85 -18.24 1.35
C LYS A 82 -0.41 -18.22 0.87
N GLN A 83 0.01 -17.11 0.28
CA GLN A 83 1.35 -16.94 -0.28
C GLN A 83 2.31 -16.22 0.67
N LYS A 84 1.83 -15.73 1.82
CA LYS A 84 2.61 -15.09 2.88
C LYS A 84 3.34 -13.80 2.47
N TYR A 85 2.73 -13.01 1.58
CA TYR A 85 3.30 -11.73 1.15
C TYR A 85 2.25 -10.63 1.02
N ILE A 86 2.72 -9.40 0.86
CA ILE A 86 1.91 -8.22 0.57
C ILE A 86 2.22 -7.76 -0.85
N ILE A 87 1.19 -7.52 -1.66
CA ILE A 87 1.34 -6.84 -2.94
C ILE A 87 1.30 -5.35 -2.71
N VAL A 88 2.25 -4.61 -3.28
CA VAL A 88 2.27 -3.16 -3.28
C VAL A 88 2.12 -2.67 -4.70
N ASP A 89 0.97 -2.07 -4.99
CA ASP A 89 0.69 -1.44 -6.27
C ASP A 89 0.82 0.08 -6.14
N VAL A 90 1.70 0.68 -6.94
CA VAL A 90 2.03 2.11 -6.92
C VAL A 90 1.75 2.71 -8.28
N ARG A 91 1.00 3.81 -8.33
CA ARG A 91 0.82 4.57 -9.57
C ARG A 91 2.01 5.49 -9.83
N THR A 92 2.65 5.28 -10.98
CA THR A 92 3.87 5.98 -11.39
C THR A 92 3.60 7.05 -12.44
N ASP A 93 2.60 6.84 -13.30
CA ASP A 93 2.26 7.73 -14.42
C ASP A 93 3.48 8.15 -15.27
N GLY A 94 4.35 7.19 -15.61
CA GLY A 94 5.55 7.40 -16.44
C GLY A 94 6.76 7.90 -15.65
N ARG A 95 6.63 8.20 -14.35
CA ARG A 95 7.78 8.53 -13.51
C ARG A 95 8.62 7.28 -13.22
N PRO A 96 9.94 7.31 -13.41
CA PRO A 96 10.79 6.13 -13.23
C PRO A 96 10.71 5.53 -11.83
N ILE A 97 10.64 4.21 -11.75
CA ILE A 97 10.75 3.43 -10.52
C ILE A 97 11.83 2.36 -10.68
N SER A 98 12.75 2.29 -9.72
CA SER A 98 13.84 1.31 -9.74
C SER A 98 14.31 0.98 -8.33
N SER A 99 14.71 -0.27 -8.15
CA SER A 99 15.21 -0.85 -6.91
C SER A 99 16.15 -2.01 -7.24
N GLU A 100 17.14 -2.22 -6.38
CA GLU A 100 18.04 -3.38 -6.42
C GLU A 100 17.56 -4.51 -5.49
N ILE A 101 16.63 -4.20 -4.58
CA ILE A 101 16.10 -5.11 -3.55
C ILE A 101 14.73 -5.63 -4.00
N LEU A 102 13.83 -4.72 -4.36
CA LEU A 102 12.50 -5.00 -4.86
C LEU A 102 12.51 -5.00 -6.39
N ILE A 103 11.63 -5.79 -7.00
CA ILE A 103 11.54 -5.90 -8.47
C ILE A 103 10.21 -5.30 -8.93
N PRO A 104 10.14 -3.99 -9.25
CA PRO A 104 8.93 -3.38 -9.78
C PRO A 104 8.59 -3.94 -11.16
N LYS A 105 7.40 -4.52 -11.27
CA LYS A 105 6.81 -4.96 -12.54
C LYS A 105 5.81 -3.92 -13.04
N ASN A 106 6.00 -3.46 -14.28
CA ASN A 106 5.04 -2.57 -14.94
C ASN A 106 3.71 -3.31 -15.18
N LEU A 107 2.61 -2.73 -14.71
CA LEU A 107 1.25 -3.23 -14.85
C LEU A 107 0.45 -2.48 -15.94
N GLY A 108 1.03 -1.43 -16.53
CA GLY A 108 0.38 -0.53 -17.46
C GLY A 108 -0.81 0.20 -16.83
N ASN A 109 -1.86 0.40 -17.61
CA ASN A 109 -3.10 1.04 -17.18
C ASN A 109 -4.05 0.06 -16.47
N ARG A 110 -3.61 -0.52 -15.35
CA ARG A 110 -4.38 -1.55 -14.62
C ARG A 110 -5.57 -1.01 -13.84
N TYR A 111 -5.42 0.13 -13.18
CA TYR A 111 -6.44 0.69 -12.30
C TYR A 111 -6.90 2.07 -12.76
N ASN A 112 -8.20 2.32 -12.57
CA ASN A 112 -8.82 3.61 -12.89
C ASN A 112 -8.19 4.75 -12.09
N GLY A 113 -7.72 5.78 -12.82
CA GLY A 113 -7.25 7.04 -12.22
C GLY A 113 -5.84 7.42 -12.64
N GLY A 114 -4.99 6.44 -12.95
CA GLY A 114 -3.66 6.63 -13.53
C GLY A 114 -3.55 6.11 -14.95
N PHE A 115 -2.39 6.31 -15.56
CA PHE A 115 -2.04 5.77 -16.88
C PHE A 115 -0.95 4.69 -16.79
N GLU A 116 -0.20 4.66 -15.70
CA GLU A 116 0.83 3.66 -15.46
C GLU A 116 0.92 3.30 -13.98
N TRP A 117 0.99 1.99 -13.73
CA TRP A 117 1.13 1.39 -12.42
C TRP A 117 2.29 0.40 -12.41
N HIS A 118 2.95 0.29 -11.27
CA HIS A 118 3.95 -0.72 -11.00
C HIS A 118 3.56 -1.53 -9.76
N CYS A 119 3.98 -2.78 -9.74
CA CYS A 119 3.71 -3.75 -8.68
C CYS A 119 5.01 -4.34 -8.18
N PHE A 120 5.15 -4.49 -6.87
CA PHE A 120 6.19 -5.32 -6.25
C PHE A 120 5.59 -6.04 -5.04
N ILE A 121 6.31 -7.05 -4.54
CA ILE A 121 5.89 -7.85 -3.39
C ILE A 121 6.78 -7.55 -2.19
N ILE A 122 6.22 -7.65 -0.99
CA ILE A 122 6.93 -7.56 0.28
C ILE A 122 6.69 -8.87 1.04
N GLU A 123 7.78 -9.58 1.30
CA GLU A 123 7.83 -10.86 1.99
C GLU A 123 8.49 -10.74 3.37
N ASP A 124 9.36 -9.74 3.57
CA ASP A 124 10.21 -9.61 4.74
C ASP A 124 10.30 -8.16 5.26
N GLU A 125 10.49 -8.01 6.58
CA GLU A 125 10.61 -6.69 7.21
C GLU A 125 11.81 -5.88 6.71
N ARG A 126 12.89 -6.54 6.30
CA ARG A 126 14.09 -5.89 5.72
C ARG A 126 13.77 -5.15 4.42
N GLU A 127 12.67 -5.47 3.76
CA GLU A 127 12.24 -4.83 2.52
C GLU A 127 11.38 -3.58 2.76
N ILE A 128 10.92 -3.33 4.00
CA ILE A 128 10.04 -2.20 4.33
C ILE A 128 10.71 -0.87 3.99
N GLU A 129 11.98 -0.69 4.37
CA GLU A 129 12.71 0.55 4.11
C GLU A 129 12.73 0.88 2.61
N GLU A 130 13.01 -0.13 1.79
CA GLU A 130 13.03 0.04 0.34
C GLU A 130 11.63 0.30 -0.23
N ALA A 131 10.61 -0.40 0.26
CA ALA A 131 9.22 -0.18 -0.14
C ALA A 131 8.80 1.27 0.14
N VAL A 132 9.14 1.78 1.33
CA VAL A 132 8.86 3.17 1.72
C VAL A 132 9.67 4.15 0.88
N ARG A 133 10.94 3.85 0.57
CA ARG A 133 11.76 4.67 -0.35
C ARG A 133 11.12 4.74 -1.74
N LEU A 134 10.60 3.63 -2.27
CA LEU A 134 9.94 3.60 -3.57
C LEU A 134 8.63 4.38 -3.57
N VAL A 135 7.72 4.08 -2.64
CA VAL A 135 6.40 4.72 -2.59
C VAL A 135 6.56 6.22 -2.33
N SER A 136 7.39 6.61 -1.36
CA SER A 136 7.52 8.01 -0.96
C SER A 136 7.98 8.93 -2.10
N LYS A 137 8.74 8.45 -3.10
CA LYS A 137 9.11 9.24 -4.29
C LYS A 137 7.89 9.77 -5.06
N PHE A 138 6.78 9.05 -5.01
CA PHE A 138 5.56 9.44 -5.73
C PHE A 138 4.63 10.29 -4.85
N TYR A 139 4.91 10.40 -3.55
CA TYR A 139 4.08 11.04 -2.54
C TYR A 139 4.72 12.28 -1.92
N LYS A 140 6.04 12.43 -2.06
CA LYS A 140 6.78 13.66 -1.81
C LYS A 140 6.46 14.62 -2.98
N GLY A 141 5.83 15.73 -2.65
CA GLY A 141 5.63 16.88 -3.53
C GLY A 141 6.79 17.85 -3.38
#